data_AF-A0A950XET0-F1
#
_entry.id   AF-A0A950XET0-F1
#
_cell.length_a   1.000
_cell.length_b   1.000
_cell.length_c   1.000
_cell.angle_alpha   90.00
_cell.angle_beta   90.00
_cell.angle_gamma   90.00
#
_symmetry.space_group_name_H-M   'P 1'
#
loop_
_entity.id
_entity.type
_entity.pdbx_description
1 polymer ?
#
loop_
_entity_poly.entity_id
_entity_poly.type
_entity_poly.pdbx_seq_one_letter_code
_entity_poly.pdbx_strand_id
1 'polypeptide(L)'
;AVELAKDWRQDRALRRLEALMLVGNPEHLFLLSGTGDVIEPDEGVAAIGSGGAYAQAAAAALLRNTELDAAEIARKGLEIASEICIYTNTDITVETLP
;
A
#
# COMPACT_ATOMS: atom_id res chain seq x y z
N ALA A 1 6.80 13.84 -2.39
CA ALA A 1 5.39 13.48 -2.16
C ALA A 1 4.44 14.66 -2.36
N VAL A 2 4.59 15.76 -1.60
CA VAL A 2 3.65 16.90 -1.61
C VAL A 2 3.47 17.56 -2.98
N GLU A 3 4.56 17.81 -3.72
CA GLU A 3 4.45 18.43 -5.05
C GLU A 3 3.71 17.53 -6.05
N LEU A 4 3.95 16.22 -6.03
CA LEU A 4 3.22 15.26 -6.87
C LEU A 4 1.72 15.25 -6.56
N ALA A 5 1.34 15.34 -5.29
CA ALA A 5 -0.07 15.42 -4.87
C ALA A 5 -0.74 16.72 -5.35
N LYS A 6 0.00 17.84 -5.32
CA LYS A 6 -0.48 19.13 -5.86
C LYS A 6 -0.68 19.06 -7.38
N ASP A 7 0.30 18.52 -8.11
CA ASP A 7 0.24 18.39 -9.57
C ASP A 7 -0.95 17.50 -9.99
N TRP A 8 -1.15 16.36 -9.30
CA TRP A 8 -2.28 15.46 -9.53
C TRP A 8 -3.62 16.20 -9.33
N ARG A 9 -3.77 16.95 -8.23
CA ARG A 9 -5.00 17.70 -7.93
C ARG A 9 -5.32 18.78 -8.97
N GLN A 10 -4.29 19.40 -9.56
CA GLN A 10 -4.46 20.48 -10.54
C GLN A 10 -4.80 19.95 -11.94
N ASP A 11 -4.39 18.73 -12.27
CA ASP A 11 -4.66 18.13 -13.58
C ASP A 11 -6.13 17.66 -13.71
N ARG A 12 -6.81 18.14 -14.77
CA ARG A 12 -8.24 17.89 -15.02
C ARG A 12 -8.55 16.41 -15.29
N ALA A 13 -7.62 15.68 -15.90
CA ALA A 13 -7.78 14.26 -16.19
C ALA A 13 -7.47 13.43 -14.95
N LEU A 14 -6.36 13.73 -14.26
CA LEU A 14 -5.88 12.91 -13.14
C LEU A 14 -6.76 13.03 -11.90
N ARG A 15 -7.35 14.19 -11.60
CA ARG A 15 -8.22 14.38 -10.42
C ARG A 15 -9.53 13.56 -10.44
N ARG A 16 -9.89 12.99 -11.60
CA ARG A 16 -11.07 12.10 -11.72
C ARG A 16 -10.75 10.64 -11.40
N LEU A 17 -9.47 10.32 -11.26
CA LEU A 17 -9.05 9.00 -10.83
C LEU A 17 -9.33 8.90 -9.33
N GLU A 18 -10.21 7.98 -8.95
CA GLU A 18 -10.38 7.52 -7.56
C GLU A 18 -9.18 6.64 -7.11
N ALA A 19 -8.06 6.73 -7.83
CA ALA A 19 -6.90 5.92 -7.60
C ALA A 19 -6.12 6.42 -6.39
N LEU A 20 -5.71 5.46 -5.56
CA LEU A 20 -4.72 5.64 -4.52
C LEU A 20 -3.34 5.23 -5.05
N MET A 21 -2.28 5.83 -4.53
CA MET A 21 -0.91 5.48 -4.89
C MET A 21 -0.09 5.26 -3.62
N LEU A 22 0.66 4.16 -3.57
CA LEU A 22 1.69 3.94 -2.57
C LEU A 22 3.05 4.33 -3.15
N VAL A 23 3.79 5.15 -2.41
CA VAL A 23 5.11 5.64 -2.80
C VAL A 23 6.03 5.49 -1.60
N GLY A 24 7.17 4.83 -1.76
CA GLY A 24 8.11 4.65 -0.66
C GLY A 24 9.57 4.64 -1.11
N ASN A 25 10.45 4.88 -0.15
CA ASN A 25 11.91 4.68 -0.23
C ASN A 25 12.35 3.90 1.04
N PRO A 26 13.65 3.64 1.25
CA PRO A 26 14.10 2.90 2.44
C PRO A 26 13.78 3.56 3.80
N GLU A 27 13.43 4.86 3.81
CA GLU A 27 13.22 5.65 5.03
C GLU A 27 11.73 5.93 5.29
N HIS A 28 10.92 6.07 4.24
CA HIS A 28 9.55 6.56 4.31
C HIS A 28 8.61 5.82 3.36
N LEU A 29 7.36 5.67 3.79
CA LEU A 29 6.26 5.15 2.98
C LEU A 29 5.08 6.14 3.03
N PHE A 30 4.49 6.44 1.88
CA PHE A 30 3.38 7.39 1.77
C PHE A 30 2.25 6.81 0.92
N LEU A 31 1.03 7.12 1.34
CA LEU A 31 -0.19 6.97 0.55
C LEU A 31 -0.60 8.34 0.01
N LEU A 32 -0.81 8.41 -1.30
CA LEU A 32 -1.27 9.59 -2.01
C LEU A 32 -2.65 9.34 -2.61
N SER A 33 -3.50 10.37 -2.63
CA SER A 33 -4.82 10.33 -3.28
C SER A 33 -4.94 11.39 -4.38
N GLY A 34 -5.83 11.16 -5.35
CA GLY A 34 -6.14 12.15 -6.40
C GLY A 34 -6.80 13.45 -5.89
N THR A 35 -7.26 13.48 -4.64
CA THR A 35 -7.75 14.68 -3.95
C THR A 35 -6.63 15.53 -3.35
N GLY A 36 -5.39 15.02 -3.34
CA GLY A 36 -4.21 15.70 -2.85
C GLY A 36 -3.83 15.37 -1.42
N ASP A 37 -4.37 14.28 -0.84
CA ASP A 37 -3.99 13.83 0.50
C ASP A 37 -2.64 13.12 0.45
N VAL A 38 -1.85 13.32 1.51
CA VAL A 38 -0.55 12.68 1.71
C VAL A 38 -0.54 12.12 3.12
N ILE A 39 -0.48 10.79 3.24
CA ILE A 39 -0.62 10.07 4.51
C ILE A 39 0.60 9.17 4.69
N GLU A 40 1.27 9.28 5.83
CA GLU A 40 2.35 8.36 6.26
C GLU A 40 1.75 7.34 7.24
N PRO A 41 1.97 6.02 7.06
CA PRO A 41 1.44 5.00 7.95
C PRO A 41 2.26 4.92 9.24
N ASP A 42 1.59 4.75 10.38
CA ASP A 42 2.24 4.75 11.70
C ASP A 42 3.27 3.63 11.89
N GLU A 43 3.07 2.46 11.27
CA GLU A 43 3.89 1.26 11.48
C GLU A 43 4.65 0.83 10.21
N GLY A 44 4.81 1.71 9.22
CA GLY A 44 5.55 1.39 7.99
C GLY A 44 4.87 0.35 7.08
N VAL A 45 3.60 0.04 7.34
CA VAL A 45 2.77 -0.86 6.52
C VAL A 45 1.60 -0.08 5.94
N ALA A 46 1.42 -0.16 4.63
CA ALA A 46 0.24 0.38 3.95
C ALA A 46 -0.19 -0.57 2.84
N ALA A 47 -1.49 -0.63 2.58
CA ALA A 47 -2.05 -1.37 1.46
C ALA A 47 -3.18 -0.57 0.80
N ILE A 48 -3.37 -0.78 -0.51
CA ILE A 48 -4.45 -0.18 -1.30
C ILE A 48 -5.12 -1.27 -2.15
N GLY A 49 -6.27 -0.93 -2.74
CA GLY A 49 -7.04 -1.86 -3.60
C GLY A 49 -8.08 -2.67 -2.83
N SER A 50 -8.75 -3.58 -3.55
CA SER A 50 -9.92 -4.33 -3.07
C SER A 50 -9.67 -5.16 -1.81
N GLY A 51 -8.51 -5.81 -1.71
CA GLY A 51 -8.06 -6.59 -0.55
C GLY A 51 -7.23 -5.80 0.46
N GLY A 52 -7.06 -4.48 0.27
CA GLY A 52 -6.08 -3.68 1.00
C GLY A 52 -6.25 -3.73 2.52
N ALA A 53 -7.48 -3.62 3.02
CA ALA A 53 -7.75 -3.66 4.46
C ALA A 53 -7.34 -5.00 5.10
N TYR A 54 -7.57 -6.13 4.41
CA TYR A 54 -7.18 -7.45 4.90
C TYR A 54 -5.66 -7.62 4.86
N ALA A 55 -5.02 -7.20 3.77
CA ALA A 55 -3.57 -7.27 3.62
C ALA A 55 -2.86 -6.44 4.69
N GLN A 56 -3.32 -5.21 4.93
CA GLN A 56 -2.76 -4.32 5.94
C GLN A 56 -2.93 -4.88 7.35
N ALA A 57 -4.11 -5.40 7.70
CA ALA A 57 -4.34 -6.01 9.00
C ALA A 57 -3.45 -7.25 9.23
N ALA A 58 -3.32 -8.11 8.22
CA ALA A 58 -2.46 -9.28 8.27
C ALA A 58 -0.97 -8.90 8.39
N ALA A 59 -0.51 -7.97 7.55
CA ALA A 59 0.88 -7.51 7.57
C ALA A 59 1.25 -6.82 8.90
N ALA A 60 0.37 -5.98 9.45
CA ALA A 60 0.59 -5.36 10.76
C ALA A 60 0.65 -6.42 11.88
N ALA A 61 -0.20 -7.45 11.83
CA ALA A 61 -0.14 -8.54 12.80
C ALA A 61 1.17 -9.33 12.70
N LEU A 62 1.64 -9.63 11.48
CA LEU A 62 2.92 -10.32 11.26
C LEU A 62 4.11 -9.48 11.74
N LEU A 63 4.14 -8.19 11.41
CA LEU A 63 5.20 -7.27 11.82
C LEU A 63 5.37 -7.22 13.34
N ARG A 64 4.26 -7.22 14.09
CA ARG A 64 4.28 -7.10 15.55
C ARG A 64 4.64 -8.40 16.28
N ASN A 65 4.52 -9.55 15.63
CA ASN A 65 4.53 -10.86 16.30
C ASN A 65 5.51 -11.87 15.70
N THR A 66 6.34 -11.46 14.75
CA THR A 66 7.29 -12.34 14.06
C THR A 66 8.61 -11.63 13.78
N GLU A 67 9.62 -12.39 13.34
CA GLU A 67 10.91 -11.87 12.87
C GLU A 67 11.03 -11.95 11.33
N LEU A 68 9.89 -12.01 10.64
CA LEU A 68 9.85 -12.07 9.18
C LEU A 68 10.39 -10.78 8.56
N ASP A 69 11.05 -10.90 7.41
CA ASP A 69 11.49 -9.72 6.67
C ASP A 69 10.32 -9.01 5.96
N ALA A 70 10.58 -7.81 5.43
CA ALA A 70 9.56 -6.99 4.78
C ALA A 70 8.94 -7.68 3.55
N ALA A 71 9.72 -8.45 2.79
CA ALA A 71 9.24 -9.15 1.61
C ALA A 71 8.32 -10.32 1.98
N GLU A 72 8.67 -11.05 3.05
CA GLU A 72 7.85 -12.12 3.61
C GLU A 72 6.54 -11.59 4.20
N ILE A 73 6.59 -10.48 4.94
CA ILE A 73 5.40 -9.83 5.51
C ILE A 73 4.47 -9.37 4.37
N ALA A 74 5.00 -8.69 3.36
CA ALA A 74 4.21 -8.21 2.23
C ALA A 74 3.54 -9.37 1.46
N ARG A 75 4.30 -10.45 1.19
CA ARG A 75 3.78 -11.65 0.52
C ARG A 75 2.66 -12.30 1.34
N LYS A 76 2.91 -12.61 2.61
CA LYS A 76 1.94 -13.30 3.47
C LYS A 76 0.69 -12.46 3.73
N GLY A 77 0.84 -11.14 3.85
CA GLY A 77 -0.30 -10.23 3.95
C GLY A 77 -1.22 -10.32 2.73
N LEU A 78 -0.64 -10.33 1.52
CA LEU A 78 -1.40 -10.49 0.27
C LEU A 78 -1.98 -11.91 0.10
N GLU A 79 -1.26 -12.96 0.52
CA GLU A 79 -1.78 -14.33 0.53
C GLU A 79 -3.04 -14.42 1.40
N ILE A 80 -3.02 -13.91 2.63
CA ILE A 80 -4.19 -13.88 3.51
C ILE A 80 -5.33 -13.05 2.88
N ALA A 81 -5.01 -11.90 2.27
CA ALA A 81 -6.01 -11.10 1.58
C ALA A 81 -6.68 -11.85 0.43
N SER A 82 -5.94 -12.69 -0.30
CA SER A 82 -6.46 -13.50 -1.41
C SER A 82 -7.43 -14.60 -0.96
N GLU A 83 -7.31 -15.07 0.28
CA GLU A 83 -8.23 -16.06 0.86
C GLU A 83 -9.56 -15.44 1.29
N ILE A 84 -9.58 -14.13 1.55
CA ILE A 84 -10.74 -13.40 2.10
C ILE A 84 -11.46 -12.58 1.03
N CYS A 85 -10.71 -11.88 0.18
CA CYS A 85 -11.25 -10.97 -0.82
C CYS A 85 -11.44 -11.66 -2.17
N ILE A 86 -12.69 -11.73 -2.64
CA ILE A 86 -13.03 -12.33 -3.96
C ILE A 86 -12.38 -11.61 -5.17
N TYR A 87 -11.82 -10.42 -4.96
CA TYR A 87 -11.15 -9.62 -5.99
C TYR A 87 -9.62 -9.61 -5.84
N THR A 88 -9.06 -10.46 -4.98
CA THR A 88 -7.61 -10.60 -4.78
C THR A 88 -7.26 -12.08 -4.98
N ASN A 89 -6.27 -12.37 -5.81
CA ASN A 89 -5.86 -13.74 -6.13
C ASN A 89 -4.44 -14.02 -5.58
N THR A 90 -3.94 -15.22 -5.84
CA THR A 90 -2.65 -15.72 -5.34
C THR A 90 -1.48 -15.40 -6.27
N ASP A 91 -1.71 -14.71 -7.39
CA ASP A 91 -0.65 -14.35 -8.34
C ASP A 91 0.10 -13.11 -7.82
N ILE A 92 1.03 -13.32 -6.88
CA ILE A 92 1.68 -12.26 -6.10
C ILE A 92 3.12 -12.02 -6.55
N THR A 93 3.36 -10.82 -7.08
CA THR A 93 4.69 -10.25 -7.34
C THR A 93 5.16 -9.42 -6.14
N VAL A 94 6.41 -9.61 -5.73
CA VAL A 94 7.04 -8.84 -4.64
C VAL A 94 8.28 -8.17 -5.19
N GLU A 95 8.36 -6.86 -5.03
CA GLU A 95 9.49 -6.02 -5.41
C GLU A 95 10.18 -5.50 -4.14
N THR A 96 11.50 -5.34 -4.18
CA THR A 96 12.30 -4.84 -3.05
C THR A 96 13.23 -3.74 -3.50
N LEU A 97 13.52 -2.81 -2.59
CA LEU A 97 14.52 -1.78 -2.81
C LEU A 97 15.91 -2.31 -2.44
N PRO A 98 16.98 -1.88 -3.14
CA PRO A 98 18.36 -2.22 -2.80
C PRO A 98 18.82 -1.68 -1.45
#